data_AF-A0A964ASG9-F1
#
_entry.id   AF-A0A964ASG9-F1
#
_cell.length_a   1.000
_cell.length_b   1.000
_cell.length_c   1.000
_cell.angle_alpha   90.00
_cell.angle_beta   90.00
_cell.angle_gamma   90.00
#
_symmetry.space_group_name_H-M   'P 1'
#
loop_
_entity.id
_entity.type
_entity.pdbx_description
1 polymer ?
#
loop_
_entity_poly.entity_id
_entity_poly.type
_entity_poly.pdbx_seq_one_letter_code
_entity_poly.pdbx_strand_id
1 'polypeptide(L)'
;MSTILHVRPEAHRDALLALARAQGWPRVAEQVRSHTRSTIWHLRTPAGLIYWVEDHTLALRTVEVPDAATEALVRAALPIWSTEDLTALAASEDPREALGALRVLASLHTEGLPDTLRPIMEALIQHADPIARMAVARVALHGRWTSLLPLLRQQEQDDPVAGPTWAWVVKNLEAAAG
;
A
#
# COMPACT_ATOMS: atom_id res chain seq x y z
N MET A 1 14.72 -3.51 14.54
CA MET A 1 14.32 -3.20 13.15
C MET A 1 12.91 -2.66 13.24
N SER A 2 12.59 -1.54 12.59
CA SER A 2 11.23 -1.03 12.61
C SER A 2 10.31 -1.92 11.77
N THR A 3 9.06 -2.06 12.19
CA THR A 3 8.02 -2.80 11.46
C THR A 3 7.00 -1.80 10.93
N ILE A 4 6.59 -1.96 9.67
CA ILE A 4 5.47 -1.20 9.09
C ILE A 4 4.21 -2.05 9.18
N LEU A 5 3.17 -1.51 9.79
CA LEU A 5 1.86 -2.12 9.94
C LEU A 5 0.86 -1.40 9.04
N HIS A 6 0.05 -2.15 8.29
CA HIS A 6 -1.01 -1.57 7.46
C HIS A 6 -2.33 -1.58 8.20
N VAL A 7 -2.92 -0.40 8.36
CA VAL A 7 -4.11 -0.19 9.17
C VAL A 7 -5.35 -0.35 8.30
N ARG A 8 -6.39 -1.01 8.83
CA ARG A 8 -7.66 -1.16 8.10
C ARG A 8 -8.38 0.19 7.94
N PRO A 9 -9.15 0.40 6.85
CA PRO A 9 -9.80 1.69 6.54
C PRO A 9 -10.79 2.20 7.61
N GLU A 10 -11.35 1.31 8.42
CA GLU A 10 -12.24 1.64 9.53
C GLU A 10 -11.50 2.19 10.75
N ALA A 11 -10.19 1.99 10.85
CA ALA A 11 -9.43 2.52 11.98
C ALA A 11 -9.17 4.01 11.83
N HIS A 12 -9.39 4.73 12.93
CA HIS A 12 -9.05 6.12 13.07
C HIS A 12 -7.79 6.30 13.91
N ARG A 13 -7.00 7.32 13.58
CA ARG A 13 -5.80 7.74 14.33
C ARG A 13 -6.05 7.91 15.84
N ASP A 14 -7.28 8.22 16.22
CA ASP A 14 -7.66 8.47 17.61
C ASP A 14 -7.46 7.24 18.49
N ALA A 15 -7.55 6.03 17.93
CA ALA A 15 -7.22 4.80 18.65
C ALA A 15 -5.71 4.72 18.99
N LEU A 16 -4.83 5.15 18.08
CA LEU A 16 -3.39 5.23 18.37
C LEU A 16 -3.08 6.32 19.42
N LEU A 17 -3.78 7.45 19.36
CA LEU A 17 -3.65 8.51 20.36
C LEU A 17 -4.16 8.06 21.74
N ALA A 18 -5.24 7.28 21.79
CA ALA A 18 -5.74 6.69 23.02
C ALA A 18 -4.72 5.71 23.62
N LEU A 19 -4.11 4.84 22.80
CA LEU A 19 -3.01 3.97 23.22
C LEU A 19 -1.84 4.79 23.78
N ALA A 20 -1.40 5.82 23.05
CA ALA A 20 -0.30 6.68 23.48
C ALA A 20 -0.55 7.31 24.85
N ARG A 21 -1.79 7.80 25.09
CA ARG A 21 -2.19 8.33 26.40
C ARG A 21 -2.13 7.26 27.50
N ALA A 22 -2.64 6.06 27.22
CA ALA A 22 -2.62 4.94 28.17
C ALA A 22 -1.19 4.51 28.55
N GLN A 23 -0.24 4.64 27.61
CA GLN A 23 1.17 4.29 27.81
C GLN A 23 2.04 5.47 28.26
N GLY A 24 1.48 6.68 28.40
CA GLY A 24 2.24 7.89 28.74
C GLY A 24 3.21 8.36 27.64
N TRP A 25 2.97 8.00 26.38
CA TRP A 25 3.82 8.37 25.25
C TRP A 25 3.52 9.80 24.76
N PRO A 26 4.49 10.73 24.83
CA PRO A 26 4.26 12.09 24.37
C PRO A 26 4.18 12.15 22.84
N ARG A 27 3.27 12.99 22.36
CA ARG A 27 3.25 13.42 20.97
C ARG A 27 4.39 14.40 20.70
N VAL A 28 5.14 14.15 19.64
CA VAL A 28 6.36 14.92 19.32
C VAL A 28 6.11 15.93 18.20
N ALA A 29 5.34 15.55 17.18
CA ALA A 29 5.09 16.41 16.03
C ALA A 29 3.84 16.01 15.24
N GLU A 30 3.31 16.97 14.48
CA GLU A 30 2.45 16.75 13.32
C GLU A 30 3.15 17.33 12.10
N GLN A 31 3.13 16.62 10.99
CA GLN A 31 3.52 17.16 9.71
C GLN A 31 2.42 16.87 8.69
N VAL A 32 1.84 17.93 8.14
CA VAL A 32 0.91 17.84 7.01
C VAL A 32 1.69 18.25 5.77
N ARG A 33 1.93 17.30 4.85
CA ARG A 33 2.59 17.56 3.57
C ARG A 33 1.54 17.75 2.49
N SER A 34 1.20 19.00 2.20
CA SER A 34 0.20 19.38 1.20
C SER A 34 0.47 18.81 -0.20
N HIS A 35 1.75 18.69 -0.58
CA HIS A 35 2.18 18.26 -1.91
C HIS A 35 2.04 16.74 -2.14
N THR A 36 2.23 15.93 -1.10
CA THR A 36 2.08 14.47 -1.18
C THR A 36 0.70 14.01 -0.72
N ARG A 37 -0.16 14.95 -0.27
CA ARG A 37 -1.40 14.67 0.45
C ARG A 37 -1.15 13.61 1.52
N SER A 38 -0.06 13.78 2.28
CA SER A 38 0.30 12.87 3.35
C SER A 38 0.23 13.57 4.69
N THR A 39 -0.31 12.86 5.67
CA THR A 39 -0.35 13.31 7.05
C THR A 39 0.52 12.38 7.89
N ILE A 40 1.54 12.94 8.55
CA ILE A 40 2.51 12.19 9.35
C ILE A 40 2.45 12.64 10.80
N TRP A 41 2.33 11.69 11.73
CA TRP A 41 2.29 11.94 13.18
C TRP A 41 3.40 11.17 13.87
N HIS A 42 4.07 11.84 14.81
CA HIS A 42 5.16 11.25 15.58
C HIS A 42 4.78 11.12 17.06
N LEU A 43 4.91 9.90 17.59
CA LEU A 43 4.78 9.61 19.01
C LEU A 43 6.10 9.06 19.53
N ARG A 44 6.49 9.41 20.76
CA ARG A 44 7.72 8.88 21.36
C ARG A 44 7.41 7.78 22.36
N THR A 45 8.04 6.64 22.15
CA THR A 45 8.10 5.53 23.10
C THR A 45 9.49 5.48 23.75
N PRO A 46 9.69 4.71 24.82
CA PRO A 46 11.02 4.44 25.35
C PRO A 46 11.99 3.80 24.35
N ALA A 47 11.46 3.03 23.38
CA ALA A 47 12.26 2.30 22.39
C ALA A 47 12.53 3.07 21.11
N GLY A 48 11.83 4.18 20.87
CA GLY A 48 11.96 4.97 19.64
C GLY A 48 10.68 5.69 19.25
N LEU A 49 10.61 6.10 17.98
CA LEU A 49 9.46 6.82 17.44
C LEU A 49 8.48 5.85 16.79
N ILE A 50 7.18 6.12 17.00
CA ILE A 50 6.09 5.57 16.19
C ILE A 50 5.71 6.63 15.16
N TYR A 51 5.55 6.22 13.90
CA TYR A 51 5.08 7.07 12.82
C TYR A 51 3.72 6.59 12.33
N TRP A 52 2.70 7.43 12.41
CA TRP A 52 1.44 7.19 11.69
C TRP A 52 1.47 7.98 10.40
N VAL A 53 1.27 7.31 9.27
CA VAL A 53 1.29 7.90 7.93
C VAL A 53 -0.03 7.62 7.24
N GLU A 54 -0.69 8.67 6.77
CA GLU A 54 -1.81 8.56 5.84
C GLU A 54 -1.34 9.05 4.47
N ASP A 55 -1.36 8.18 3.47
CA ASP A 55 -1.12 8.53 2.07
C ASP A 55 -2.47 8.56 1.35
N HIS A 56 -3.00 9.76 1.10
CA HIS A 56 -4.28 9.92 0.43
C HIS A 56 -4.20 9.71 -1.09
N THR A 57 -3.00 9.65 -1.68
CA THR A 57 -2.80 9.34 -3.10
C THR A 57 -2.99 7.85 -3.34
N LEU A 58 -2.44 7.02 -2.46
CA LEU A 58 -2.56 5.57 -2.52
C LEU A 58 -3.73 5.02 -1.68
N ALA A 59 -4.38 5.89 -0.91
CA ALA A 59 -5.39 5.55 0.09
C ALA A 59 -4.86 4.55 1.14
N LEU A 60 -3.58 4.67 1.50
CA LEU A 60 -2.90 3.81 2.47
C LEU A 60 -2.83 4.48 3.84
N ARG A 61 -2.92 3.66 4.89
CA ARG A 61 -2.64 4.07 6.26
C ARG A 61 -1.66 3.09 6.86
N THR A 62 -0.56 3.60 7.40
CA THR A 62 0.47 2.77 8.00
C THR A 62 0.88 3.29 9.37
N VAL A 63 1.35 2.36 10.20
CA VAL A 63 2.04 2.66 11.46
C VAL A 63 3.41 2.01 11.41
N GLU A 64 4.46 2.81 11.40
CA GLU A 64 5.82 2.33 11.61
C GLU A 64 6.09 2.29 13.12
N VAL A 65 6.48 1.13 13.63
CA VAL A 65 6.78 0.89 15.05
C VAL A 65 8.25 0.51 15.22
N PRO A 66 8.92 0.94 16.32
CA PRO A 66 10.36 0.78 16.47
C PRO A 66 10.80 -0.63 16.91
N ASP A 67 9.92 -1.40 17.55
CA ASP A 67 10.21 -2.74 18.08
C ASP A 67 8.96 -3.64 18.19
N ALA A 68 9.19 -4.92 18.50
CA ALA A 68 8.15 -5.95 18.60
C ALA A 68 7.21 -5.76 19.80
N ALA A 69 7.69 -5.19 20.91
CA ALA A 69 6.85 -4.93 22.07
C ALA A 69 5.80 -3.85 21.78
N THR A 70 6.25 -2.77 21.12
CA THR A 70 5.38 -1.71 20.61
C THR A 70 4.45 -2.23 19.53
N GLU A 71 4.95 -3.08 18.64
CA GLU A 71 4.13 -3.75 17.61
C GLU A 71 2.95 -4.50 18.23
N ALA A 72 3.19 -5.31 19.27
CA ALA A 72 2.15 -6.07 19.93
C ALA A 72 1.07 -5.16 20.56
N LEU A 73 1.48 -4.07 21.21
CA LEU A 73 0.56 -3.07 21.76
C LEU A 73 -0.28 -2.39 20.67
N VAL A 74 0.35 -2.02 19.56
CA VAL A 74 -0.31 -1.37 18.42
C VAL A 74 -1.30 -2.31 17.74
N ARG A 75 -0.92 -3.58 17.50
CA ARG A 75 -1.81 -4.60 16.95
C ARG A 75 -3.00 -4.92 17.85
N ALA A 76 -2.85 -4.81 19.16
CA ALA A 76 -3.95 -4.98 20.10
C ALA A 76 -4.93 -3.79 20.09
N ALA A 77 -4.45 -2.59 19.77
CA ALA A 77 -5.24 -1.36 19.81
C ALA A 77 -5.86 -0.97 18.45
N LEU A 78 -5.32 -1.47 17.34
CA LEU A 78 -5.74 -1.12 16.00
C LEU A 78 -6.07 -2.37 15.18
N PRO A 79 -7.12 -2.32 14.33
CA PRO A 79 -7.31 -3.31 13.31
C PRO A 79 -6.20 -3.17 12.25
N ILE A 80 -5.28 -4.13 12.26
CA ILE A 80 -4.16 -4.22 11.33
C ILE A 80 -4.45 -5.33 10.33
N TRP A 81 -4.18 -5.08 9.06
CA TRP A 81 -4.24 -6.10 8.02
C TRP A 81 -3.16 -7.17 8.24
N SER A 82 -3.55 -8.45 8.09
CA SER A 82 -2.58 -9.52 7.87
C SER A 82 -2.30 -9.69 6.36
N THR A 83 -1.14 -10.26 6.00
CA THR A 83 -0.86 -10.61 4.59
C THR A 83 -1.88 -11.61 4.04
N GLU A 84 -2.37 -12.51 4.89
CA GLU A 84 -3.41 -13.49 4.54
C GLU A 84 -4.73 -12.79 4.21
N ASP A 85 -5.19 -11.87 5.07
CA ASP A 85 -6.42 -11.09 4.87
C ASP A 85 -6.36 -10.32 3.54
N LEU A 86 -5.22 -9.67 3.27
CA LEU A 86 -5.01 -8.90 2.06
C LEU A 86 -4.98 -9.78 0.81
N THR A 87 -4.38 -10.97 0.90
CA THR A 87 -4.35 -11.91 -0.21
C THR A 87 -5.75 -12.42 -0.54
N ALA A 88 -6.56 -12.72 0.48
CA ALA A 88 -7.96 -13.09 0.29
C ALA A 88 -8.77 -11.95 -0.33
N LEU A 89 -8.57 -10.71 0.16
CA LEU A 89 -9.27 -9.53 -0.37
C LEU A 89 -8.83 -9.18 -1.81
N ALA A 90 -7.56 -9.41 -2.15
CA ALA A 90 -7.04 -9.25 -3.50
C ALA A 90 -7.73 -10.19 -4.51
N ALA A 91 -8.22 -11.34 -4.05
CA ALA A 91 -8.99 -12.28 -4.87
C ALA A 91 -10.49 -11.96 -4.97
N SER A 92 -10.96 -10.84 -4.40
CA SER A 92 -12.37 -10.42 -4.47
C SER A 92 -12.82 -10.21 -5.92
N GLU A 93 -14.08 -10.55 -6.21
CA GLU A 93 -14.71 -10.25 -7.49
C GLU A 93 -14.99 -8.76 -7.67
N ASP A 94 -15.06 -7.98 -6.57
CA ASP A 94 -15.12 -6.51 -6.66
C ASP A 94 -13.73 -5.95 -6.98
N PRO A 95 -13.51 -5.36 -8.18
CA PRO A 95 -12.22 -4.82 -8.56
C PRO A 95 -11.74 -3.73 -7.60
N ARG A 96 -12.63 -2.99 -6.93
CA ARG A 96 -12.26 -1.93 -6.01
C ARG A 96 -11.62 -2.48 -4.74
N GLU A 97 -12.20 -3.54 -4.18
CA GLU A 97 -11.65 -4.24 -3.02
C GLU A 97 -10.32 -4.89 -3.39
N ALA A 98 -10.28 -5.60 -4.52
CA ALA A 98 -9.08 -6.25 -5.02
C ALA A 98 -7.93 -5.25 -5.21
N LEU A 99 -8.18 -4.12 -5.89
CA LEU A 99 -7.19 -3.06 -6.10
C LEU A 99 -6.73 -2.40 -4.79
N GLY A 100 -7.64 -2.22 -3.83
CA GLY A 100 -7.31 -1.72 -2.51
C GLY A 100 -6.30 -2.62 -1.79
N ALA A 101 -6.57 -3.92 -1.77
CA ALA A 101 -5.68 -4.91 -1.17
C ALA A 101 -4.34 -5.02 -1.88
N LEU A 102 -4.35 -5.03 -3.23
CA LEU A 102 -3.15 -5.12 -4.04
C LEU A 102 -2.21 -3.92 -3.86
N ARG A 103 -2.73 -2.70 -3.65
CA ARG A 103 -1.90 -1.53 -3.30
C ARG A 103 -1.15 -1.73 -2.01
N VAL A 104 -1.80 -2.31 -1.00
CA VAL A 104 -1.17 -2.62 0.28
C VAL A 104 -0.10 -3.70 0.09
N LEU A 105 -0.43 -4.80 -0.59
CA LEU A 105 0.50 -5.89 -0.88
C LEU A 105 1.72 -5.43 -1.69
N ALA A 106 1.54 -4.51 -2.63
CA ALA A 106 2.63 -3.91 -3.41
C ALA A 106 3.63 -3.16 -2.52
N SER A 107 3.19 -2.52 -1.44
CA SER A 107 4.09 -1.88 -0.48
C SER A 107 4.83 -2.87 0.44
N LEU A 108 4.29 -4.09 0.61
CA LEU A 108 4.90 -5.17 1.39
C LEU A 108 5.89 -6.02 0.58
N HIS A 109 5.64 -6.19 -0.72
CA HIS A 109 6.39 -7.09 -1.59
C HIS A 109 7.12 -6.32 -2.70
N THR A 110 8.07 -5.45 -2.33
CA THR A 110 8.81 -4.63 -3.30
C THR A 110 9.92 -5.41 -4.04
N GLU A 111 10.26 -6.61 -3.58
CA GLU A 111 11.33 -7.46 -4.14
C GLU A 111 10.83 -8.39 -5.26
N GLY A 112 9.52 -8.46 -5.49
CA GLY A 112 8.95 -9.30 -6.53
C GLY A 112 7.46 -9.55 -6.34
N LEU A 113 6.77 -9.86 -7.44
CA LEU A 113 5.36 -10.23 -7.43
C LEU A 113 5.22 -11.66 -6.89
N PRO A 114 4.52 -11.88 -5.77
CA PRO A 114 4.23 -13.23 -5.29
C PRO A 114 3.43 -14.02 -6.33
N ASP A 115 3.76 -15.31 -6.50
CA ASP A 115 3.08 -16.18 -7.47
C ASP A 115 1.57 -16.28 -7.24
N THR A 116 1.14 -16.19 -5.98
CA THR A 116 -0.28 -16.17 -5.59
C THR A 116 -1.03 -14.95 -6.13
N LEU A 117 -0.34 -13.82 -6.32
CA LEU A 117 -0.95 -12.57 -6.79
C LEU A 117 -0.86 -12.42 -8.32
N ARG A 118 0.04 -13.15 -8.99
CA ARG A 118 0.20 -13.12 -10.45
C ARG A 118 -1.12 -13.32 -11.21
N PRO A 119 -1.91 -14.38 -10.99
CA PRO A 119 -3.13 -14.59 -11.76
C PRO A 119 -4.17 -13.46 -11.53
N ILE A 120 -4.22 -12.90 -10.31
CA ILE A 120 -5.10 -11.77 -9.99
C ILE A 120 -4.67 -10.53 -10.78
N MET A 121 -3.37 -10.22 -10.78
CA MET A 121 -2.81 -9.09 -11.51
C MET A 121 -3.04 -9.22 -13.01
N GLU A 122 -2.80 -10.40 -13.59
CA GLU A 122 -3.01 -10.66 -15.01
C GLU A 122 -4.48 -10.50 -15.41
N ALA A 123 -5.41 -11.03 -14.61
CA ALA A 123 -6.85 -10.86 -14.83
C ALA A 123 -7.27 -9.38 -14.78
N LEU A 124 -6.77 -8.61 -13.80
CA LEU A 124 -7.09 -7.19 -13.67
C LEU A 124 -6.49 -6.34 -14.80
N ILE A 125 -5.30 -6.70 -15.30
CA ILE A 125 -4.66 -5.99 -16.42
C ILE A 125 -5.48 -6.17 -17.70
N GLN A 126 -6.15 -7.30 -17.86
CA GLN A 126 -7.02 -7.60 -19.00
C GLN A 126 -8.51 -7.31 -18.73
N HIS A 127 -8.84 -6.71 -17.59
CA HIS A 127 -10.22 -6.47 -17.17
C HIS A 127 -10.97 -5.56 -18.15
N ALA A 128 -12.28 -5.75 -18.32
CA ALA A 128 -13.07 -4.96 -19.28
C ALA A 128 -13.13 -3.46 -18.94
N ASP A 129 -13.12 -3.12 -17.65
CA ASP A 129 -13.11 -1.72 -17.16
C ASP A 129 -11.71 -1.07 -17.32
N PRO A 130 -11.56 -0.01 -18.15
CA PRO A 130 -10.30 0.72 -18.31
C PRO A 130 -9.79 1.33 -17.00
N ILE A 131 -10.67 1.72 -16.08
CA ILE A 131 -10.27 2.29 -14.78
C ILE A 131 -9.55 1.22 -13.95
N ALA A 132 -10.09 -0.01 -13.92
CA ALA A 132 -9.47 -1.13 -13.24
C ALA A 132 -8.10 -1.45 -13.83
N ARG A 133 -7.99 -1.52 -15.17
CA ARG A 133 -6.73 -1.77 -15.87
C ARG A 133 -5.66 -0.71 -15.55
N MET A 134 -6.01 0.57 -15.61
CA MET A 134 -5.09 1.66 -15.27
C MET A 134 -4.68 1.64 -13.80
N ALA A 135 -5.60 1.30 -12.90
CA ALA A 135 -5.33 1.22 -11.48
C ALA A 135 -4.35 0.07 -11.17
N VAL A 136 -4.52 -1.10 -11.76
CA VAL A 136 -3.60 -2.24 -11.55
C VAL A 136 -2.22 -1.98 -12.17
N ALA A 137 -2.13 -1.23 -13.28
CA ALA A 137 -0.85 -0.79 -13.84
C ALA A 137 -0.03 0.03 -12.82
N ARG A 138 -0.70 0.94 -12.11
CA ARG A 138 -0.06 1.75 -11.06
C ARG A 138 0.33 0.92 -9.85
N VAL A 139 -0.45 -0.11 -9.51
CA VAL A 139 -0.06 -1.08 -8.47
C VAL A 139 1.22 -1.81 -8.87
N ALA A 140 1.30 -2.31 -10.10
CA ALA A 140 2.50 -2.99 -10.59
C ALA A 140 3.74 -2.08 -10.53
N LEU A 141 3.59 -0.79 -10.89
CA LEU A 141 4.66 0.19 -10.73
C LEU A 141 5.03 0.42 -9.26
N HIS A 142 4.03 0.58 -8.39
CA HIS A 142 4.26 0.80 -6.96
C HIS A 142 5.03 -0.35 -6.31
N GLY A 143 4.65 -1.60 -6.64
CA GLY A 143 5.34 -2.80 -6.18
C GLY A 143 6.63 -3.10 -6.92
N ARG A 144 6.98 -2.31 -7.96
CA ARG A 144 8.13 -2.54 -8.85
C ARG A 144 8.16 -3.94 -9.45
N TRP A 145 6.99 -4.47 -9.81
CA TRP A 145 6.82 -5.84 -10.29
C TRP A 145 7.14 -5.98 -11.78
N THR A 146 8.43 -5.93 -12.09
CA THR A 146 8.98 -5.97 -13.47
C THR A 146 8.57 -7.22 -14.25
N SER A 147 8.25 -8.32 -13.57
CA SER A 147 7.76 -9.56 -14.22
C SER A 147 6.43 -9.38 -14.98
N LEU A 148 5.70 -8.27 -14.77
CA LEU A 148 4.47 -7.95 -15.51
C LEU A 148 4.74 -7.12 -16.79
N LEU A 149 5.98 -6.66 -17.02
CA LEU A 149 6.33 -5.81 -18.18
C LEU A 149 5.86 -6.36 -19.53
N PRO A 150 6.01 -7.66 -19.85
CA PRO A 150 5.54 -8.19 -21.15
C PRO A 150 4.04 -7.96 -21.37
N LEU A 151 3.23 -8.20 -20.34
CA LEU A 151 1.79 -8.03 -20.42
C LEU A 151 1.39 -6.54 -20.47
N LEU A 152 2.06 -5.68 -19.71
CA LEU A 152 1.82 -4.24 -19.72
C LEU A 152 2.15 -3.61 -21.08
N ARG A 153 3.23 -4.05 -21.75
CA ARG A 153 3.58 -3.60 -23.12
C ARG A 153 2.55 -4.04 -24.16
N GLN A 154 1.99 -5.23 -24.01
CA GLN A 154 0.90 -5.68 -24.86
C GLN A 154 -0.32 -4.75 -24.71
N GLN A 155 -0.72 -4.44 -23.48
CA GLN A 155 -1.84 -3.52 -23.22
C GLN A 155 -1.57 -2.09 -23.73
N GLU A 156 -0.32 -1.62 -23.66
CA GLU A 156 0.08 -0.32 -24.23
C GLU A 156 -0.22 -0.22 -25.73
N GLN A 157 -0.04 -1.32 -26.47
CA GLN A 157 -0.29 -1.40 -27.92
C GLN A 157 -1.78 -1.57 -28.23
N ASP A 158 -2.48 -2.34 -27.41
CA ASP A 158 -3.87 -2.74 -27.66
C ASP A 158 -4.92 -1.74 -27.13
N ASP A 159 -4.55 -0.84 -26.20
CA ASP A 159 -5.46 0.13 -25.57
C ASP A 159 -5.09 1.60 -25.91
N PRO A 160 -5.60 2.16 -27.01
CA PRO A 160 -5.29 3.53 -27.43
C PRO A 160 -5.89 4.59 -26.48
N VAL A 161 -6.89 4.25 -25.65
CA VAL A 161 -7.53 5.19 -24.73
C VAL A 161 -6.70 5.39 -23.47
N ALA A 162 -6.07 4.32 -22.96
CA ALA A 162 -5.19 4.37 -21.79
C ALA A 162 -3.69 4.40 -22.16
N GLY A 163 -3.34 4.39 -23.45
CA GLY A 163 -1.98 4.35 -24.00
C GLY A 163 -0.95 5.23 -23.26
N PRO A 164 -1.23 6.53 -22.99
CA PRO A 164 -0.28 7.38 -22.27
C PRO A 164 0.02 6.93 -20.83
N THR A 165 -0.96 6.34 -20.14
CA THR A 165 -0.77 5.81 -18.78
C THR A 165 0.04 4.51 -18.82
N TRP A 166 -0.24 3.63 -19.78
CA TRP A 166 0.53 2.41 -19.99
C TRP A 166 1.99 2.73 -20.32
N ALA A 167 2.23 3.60 -21.31
CA ALA A 167 3.55 4.04 -21.72
C ALA A 167 4.35 4.63 -20.54
N TRP A 168 3.70 5.46 -19.72
CA TRP A 168 4.33 6.01 -18.52
C TRP A 168 4.66 4.92 -17.49
N VAL A 169 3.74 3.99 -17.20
CA VAL A 169 3.99 2.88 -16.27
C VAL A 169 5.13 1.98 -16.76
N VAL A 170 5.07 1.54 -18.01
CA VAL A 170 6.08 0.67 -18.65
C VAL A 170 7.45 1.34 -18.56
N LYS A 171 7.58 2.58 -19.00
CA LYS A 171 8.84 3.34 -18.94
C LYS A 171 9.43 3.41 -17.52
N ASN A 172 8.60 3.70 -16.51
CA ASN A 172 9.10 3.83 -15.14
C ASN A 172 9.44 2.46 -14.51
N LEU A 173 8.73 1.41 -14.90
CA LEU A 173 9.00 0.06 -14.41
C LEU A 173 10.26 -0.54 -15.06
N GLU A 174 10.52 -0.23 -16.33
CA GLU A 174 11.79 -0.54 -17.01
C GLU A 174 12.97 0.18 -16.35
N ALA A 175 12.81 1.47 -16.02
CA ALA A 175 13.84 2.23 -15.32
C ALA A 175 14.15 1.70 -13.91
N ALA A 176 13.21 0.97 -13.30
CA ALA A 176 13.42 0.31 -12.00
C ALA A 176 14.07 -1.08 -12.12
N ALA A 177 14.15 -1.65 -13.34
CA ALA A 177 14.70 -2.98 -13.61
C ALA A 177 16.19 -2.98 -13.97
N GLY A 178 16.74 -1.82 -14.37
CA GLY A 178 18.16 -1.61 -14.72
C GLY A 178 18.90 -0.82 -13.66
#